data_AF-Q10V44-F1
#
_entry.id   AF-Q10V44-F1
#
_cell.length_a   1.000
_cell.length_b   1.000
_cell.length_c   1.000
_cell.angle_alpha   90.00
_cell.angle_beta   90.00
_cell.angle_gamma   90.00
#
_symmetry.space_group_name_H-M   'P 1'
#
loop_
_entity.id
_entity.type
_entity.pdbx_description
1 polymer ?
#
loop_
_entity_poly.entity_id
_entity_poly.type
_entity_poly.pdbx_seq_one_letter_code
_entity_poly.pdbx_strand_id
1 'polypeptide(L)'
;MKNIYQKLVFASSGVILSLSPLTMSMPAEAVSMTRYDFSVEIDDGPQSGTIGSGYFTFDSLGQETQIDSNQVVKEVLDFEFNWLNETYGVEALDFQNDADGVLFENGVFQGLDWDYRPSSRLYWDLELDEFVYNDLSAGYFNSEGEGLVSYQKNEPVSSVPEPGVVIGLGLVSLGFLLNKKKLSNR
;
A
#
# COMPACT_ATOMS: atom_id res chain seq x y z
N MET A 1 14.34 -48.44 50.51
CA MET A 1 14.70 -47.01 50.31
C MET A 1 14.54 -46.70 48.84
N LYS A 2 13.58 -45.85 48.47
CA LYS A 2 13.22 -45.51 47.09
C LYS A 2 13.76 -44.11 46.78
N ASN A 3 14.67 -44.02 45.81
CA ASN A 3 15.17 -42.74 45.29
C ASN A 3 14.21 -42.20 44.24
N ILE A 4 13.71 -40.99 44.50
CA ILE A 4 12.85 -40.18 43.63
C ILE A 4 13.59 -38.86 43.45
N TYR A 5 14.06 -38.52 42.24
CA TYR A 5 14.20 -37.16 41.71
C TYR A 5 14.33 -37.29 40.18
N GLN A 6 13.20 -37.20 39.48
CA GLN A 6 12.72 -36.01 38.73
C GLN A 6 13.37 -35.88 37.33
N LYS A 7 12.62 -36.37 36.35
CA LYS A 7 12.83 -36.16 34.91
C LYS A 7 12.37 -34.74 34.57
N LEU A 8 13.28 -33.89 34.12
CA LEU A 8 12.93 -32.63 33.46
C LEU A 8 13.03 -32.87 31.95
N VAL A 9 11.91 -33.25 31.34
CA VAL A 9 11.77 -33.29 29.88
C VAL A 9 11.19 -31.95 29.47
N PHE A 10 11.94 -31.18 28.67
CA PHE A 10 11.47 -29.94 28.08
C PHE A 10 10.23 -30.22 27.23
N ALA A 11 9.11 -29.63 27.63
CA ALA A 11 7.90 -29.57 26.81
C ALA A 11 8.14 -28.54 25.70
N SER A 12 8.46 -29.01 24.50
CA SER A 12 8.28 -28.22 23.29
C SER A 12 6.79 -28.18 22.99
N SER A 13 6.08 -27.23 23.61
CA SER A 13 4.70 -26.94 23.27
C SER A 13 4.69 -26.31 21.87
N GLY A 14 4.37 -27.12 20.87
CA GLY A 14 4.13 -26.65 19.51
C GLY A 14 2.99 -25.64 19.52
N VAL A 15 3.25 -24.45 18.99
CA VAL A 15 2.20 -23.49 18.66
C VAL A 15 1.38 -24.11 17.54
N ILE A 16 0.16 -24.55 17.86
CA ILE A 16 -0.84 -24.86 16.85
C ILE A 16 -1.34 -23.51 16.34
N LEU A 17 -0.88 -23.07 15.17
CA LEU A 17 -1.57 -22.04 14.40
C LEU A 17 -2.89 -22.66 13.91
N SER A 18 -3.96 -22.49 14.69
CA SER A 18 -5.29 -22.74 14.18
C SER A 18 -5.58 -21.67 13.12
N LEU A 19 -5.33 -22.01 11.86
CA LEU A 19 -5.88 -21.29 10.72
C LEU A 19 -7.39 -21.49 10.75
N SER A 20 -8.10 -20.64 11.49
CA SER A 20 -9.51 -20.41 11.22
C SER A 20 -9.59 -19.80 9.81
N PRO A 21 -10.25 -20.45 8.84
CA PRO A 21 -10.58 -19.74 7.62
C PRO A 21 -11.61 -18.68 8.03
N LEU A 22 -11.17 -17.42 8.13
CA LEU A 22 -12.08 -16.30 8.00
C LEU A 22 -12.58 -16.34 6.56
N THR A 23 -13.59 -17.18 6.30
CA THR A 23 -14.43 -17.02 5.12
C THR A 23 -15.30 -15.80 5.36
N MET A 24 -14.70 -14.61 5.29
CA MET A 24 -15.45 -13.46 4.85
C MET A 24 -15.64 -13.68 3.36
N SER A 25 -16.84 -14.11 2.99
CA SER A 25 -17.30 -13.94 1.62
C SER A 25 -17.41 -12.44 1.38
N MET A 26 -16.28 -11.80 1.07
CA MET A 26 -16.33 -10.55 0.35
C MET A 26 -17.04 -10.86 -0.97
N PRO A 27 -18.10 -10.13 -1.35
CA PRO A 27 -18.65 -10.26 -2.69
C PRO A 27 -17.50 -10.12 -3.70
N ALA A 28 -17.61 -10.84 -4.82
CA ALA A 28 -16.61 -10.89 -5.89
C ALA A 28 -16.43 -9.58 -6.67
N GLU A 29 -16.71 -8.44 -6.03
CA GLU A 29 -16.11 -7.16 -6.40
C GLU A 29 -14.73 -7.18 -5.73
N ALA A 30 -13.73 -7.64 -6.47
CA ALA A 30 -12.34 -7.36 -6.12
C ALA A 30 -12.25 -5.84 -5.94
N VAL A 31 -12.13 -5.44 -4.68
CA VAL A 31 -11.98 -4.08 -4.20
C VAL A 31 -11.08 -3.31 -5.18
N SER A 32 -11.65 -2.35 -5.93
CA SER A 32 -11.02 -1.56 -7.00
C SER A 32 -9.99 -0.56 -6.47
N MET A 33 -9.41 -0.85 -5.31
CA MET A 33 -8.39 -0.04 -4.67
C MET A 33 -7.10 -0.22 -5.43
N THR A 34 -6.61 0.88 -5.96
CA THR A 34 -5.30 0.95 -6.58
C THR A 34 -4.34 1.54 -5.58
N ARG A 35 -3.15 0.95 -5.47
CA ARG A 35 -2.05 1.44 -4.65
C ARG A 35 -0.91 1.89 -5.52
N TYR A 36 -0.32 3.02 -5.18
CA TYR A 36 0.98 3.44 -5.67
C TYR A 36 1.93 3.57 -4.49
N ASP A 37 3.13 3.03 -4.65
CA ASP A 37 4.26 3.44 -3.81
C ASP A 37 4.99 4.57 -4.53
N PHE A 38 5.53 5.52 -3.79
CA PHE A 38 6.32 6.60 -4.35
C PHE A 38 7.60 6.83 -3.55
N SER A 39 8.61 7.39 -4.22
CA SER A 39 9.85 7.83 -3.62
C SER A 39 10.17 9.24 -4.06
N VAL A 40 10.76 10.01 -3.15
CA VAL A 40 11.22 11.37 -3.39
C VAL A 40 12.73 11.40 -3.19
N GLU A 41 13.46 11.91 -4.17
CA GLU A 41 14.90 12.21 -4.05
C GLU A 41 15.09 13.72 -4.04
N ILE A 42 15.57 14.27 -2.93
CA ILE A 42 15.80 15.71 -2.79
C ILE A 42 17.15 16.05 -3.41
N ASP A 43 17.16 16.90 -4.45
CA ASP A 43 18.36 17.27 -5.18
C ASP A 43 18.82 18.71 -4.92
N ASP A 44 17.97 19.58 -4.37
CA ASP A 44 18.33 20.94 -3.94
C ASP A 44 17.90 21.28 -2.49
N GLY A 45 18.47 22.36 -1.96
CA GLY A 45 18.12 22.92 -0.66
C GLY A 45 18.82 22.25 0.53
N PRO A 46 18.46 22.64 1.77
CA PRO A 46 19.11 22.15 3.00
C PRO A 46 19.07 20.65 3.23
N GLN A 47 18.11 19.95 2.62
CA GLN A 47 17.87 18.52 2.77
C GLN A 47 18.30 17.75 1.51
N SER A 48 19.08 18.39 0.61
CA SER A 48 19.64 17.74 -0.58
C SER A 48 20.43 16.46 -0.21
N GLY A 49 20.19 15.40 -0.97
CA GLY A 49 20.72 14.05 -0.74
C GLY A 49 19.90 13.21 0.24
N THR A 50 18.80 13.74 0.80
CA THR A 50 17.84 12.92 1.55
C THR A 50 16.84 12.24 0.62
N ILE A 51 16.25 11.15 1.10
CA ILE A 51 15.24 10.37 0.38
C ILE A 51 14.00 10.24 1.26
N GLY A 52 12.84 10.45 0.66
CA GLY A 52 11.54 10.16 1.24
C GLY A 52 10.88 8.99 0.52
N SER A 53 9.99 8.27 1.20
CA SER A 53 9.21 7.20 0.57
C SER A 53 7.85 7.05 1.21
N GLY A 54 6.86 6.74 0.39
CA GLY A 54 5.49 6.64 0.84
C GLY A 54 4.61 5.77 -0.04
N TYR A 55 3.34 5.78 0.27
CA TYR A 55 2.31 5.19 -0.57
C TYR A 55 1.02 5.98 -0.47
N PHE A 56 0.16 5.80 -1.47
CA PHE A 56 -1.23 6.20 -1.41
C PHE A 56 -2.14 5.16 -2.03
N THR A 57 -3.41 5.19 -1.65
CA THR A 57 -4.45 4.38 -2.28
C THR A 57 -5.67 5.21 -2.66
N PHE A 58 -6.37 4.79 -3.70
CA PHE A 58 -7.61 5.40 -4.16
C PHE A 58 -8.52 4.34 -4.79
N ASP A 59 -9.83 4.62 -4.83
CA ASP A 59 -10.78 3.78 -5.56
C ASP A 59 -10.75 4.14 -7.04
N SER A 60 -10.24 3.23 -7.87
CA SER A 60 -10.17 3.44 -9.33
C SER A 60 -11.54 3.57 -9.99
N LEU A 61 -12.59 3.00 -9.39
CA LEU A 61 -13.98 3.13 -9.84
C LEU A 61 -14.77 4.17 -9.03
N GLY A 62 -14.09 4.85 -8.10
CA GLY A 62 -14.68 5.85 -7.23
C GLY A 62 -15.05 7.14 -7.96
N GLN A 63 -15.65 8.06 -7.20
CA GLN A 63 -16.04 9.37 -7.70
C GLN A 63 -14.83 10.16 -8.22
N GLU A 64 -15.03 10.86 -9.34
CA GLU A 64 -14.07 11.78 -9.92
C GLU A 64 -14.60 13.21 -9.79
N THR A 65 -13.71 14.14 -9.46
CA THR A 65 -13.98 15.57 -9.48
C THR A 65 -13.30 16.17 -10.71
N GLN A 66 -14.09 16.78 -11.59
CA GLN A 66 -13.55 17.47 -12.77
C GLN A 66 -12.96 18.83 -12.34
N ILE A 67 -11.68 19.06 -12.62
CA ILE A 67 -10.99 20.32 -12.29
C ILE A 67 -10.69 21.18 -13.54
N ASP A 68 -10.50 20.57 -14.71
CA ASP A 68 -10.43 21.23 -16.03
C ASP A 68 -11.03 20.30 -17.09
N SER A 69 -11.27 20.77 -18.31
CA SER A 69 -11.80 20.05 -19.47
C SER A 69 -11.19 18.66 -19.76
N ASN A 70 -9.95 18.42 -19.37
CA ASN A 70 -9.25 17.15 -19.54
C ASN A 70 -8.62 16.60 -18.25
N GLN A 71 -8.85 17.24 -17.11
CA GLN A 71 -8.25 16.89 -15.83
C GLN A 71 -9.31 16.49 -14.80
N VAL A 72 -9.08 15.35 -14.14
CA VAL A 72 -9.90 14.85 -13.04
C VAL A 72 -9.03 14.47 -11.86
N VAL A 73 -9.56 14.68 -10.65
CA VAL A 73 -8.94 14.27 -9.39
C VAL A 73 -9.78 13.17 -8.76
N LYS A 74 -9.11 12.15 -8.20
CA LYS A 74 -9.72 11.12 -7.35
C LYS A 74 -9.25 11.27 -5.91
N GLU A 75 -10.16 11.04 -4.98
CA GLU A 75 -9.90 11.09 -3.54
C GLU A 75 -8.88 10.02 -3.13
N VAL A 76 -7.91 10.44 -2.33
CA VAL A 76 -6.98 9.53 -1.66
C VAL A 76 -7.63 8.99 -0.39
N LEU A 77 -7.61 7.67 -0.26
CA LEU A 77 -8.27 6.94 0.83
C LEU A 77 -7.31 6.55 1.94
N ASP A 78 -6.04 6.35 1.60
CA ASP A 78 -4.97 6.04 2.54
C ASP A 78 -3.68 6.65 2.02
N PHE A 79 -2.86 7.17 2.92
CA PHE A 79 -1.63 7.87 2.60
C PHE A 79 -0.63 7.72 3.73
N GLU A 80 0.62 7.45 3.37
CA GLU A 80 1.74 7.53 4.29
C GLU A 80 2.95 8.09 3.53
N PHE A 81 3.63 9.06 4.11
CA PHE A 81 4.91 9.55 3.63
C PHE A 81 5.93 9.56 4.76
N ASN A 82 7.07 8.93 4.54
CA ASN A 82 8.17 8.89 5.48
C ASN A 82 9.33 9.73 4.96
N TRP A 83 9.67 10.81 5.67
CA TRP A 83 10.79 11.68 5.34
C TRP A 83 11.34 12.35 6.61
N LEU A 84 12.65 12.53 6.69
CA LEU A 84 13.35 13.10 7.86
C LEU A 84 13.07 12.39 9.21
N ASN A 85 12.78 11.08 9.18
CA ASN A 85 12.34 10.27 10.33
C ASN A 85 10.99 10.69 10.92
N GLU A 86 10.19 11.44 10.17
CA GLU A 86 8.80 11.71 10.45
C GLU A 86 7.91 10.93 9.48
N THR A 87 6.72 10.54 9.96
CA THR A 87 5.70 9.86 9.18
C THR A 87 4.48 10.77 9.09
N TYR A 88 4.07 11.10 7.87
CA TYR A 88 2.90 11.93 7.57
C TYR A 88 1.78 11.02 7.06
N GLY A 89 0.65 10.97 7.78
CA GLY A 89 -0.51 10.16 7.42
C GLY A 89 -1.60 10.95 6.72
N VAL A 90 -2.72 10.28 6.44
CA VAL A 90 -3.96 10.83 5.83
C VAL A 90 -4.68 11.87 6.72
N GLU A 91 -4.15 12.19 7.89
CA GLU A 91 -4.60 13.30 8.75
C GLU A 91 -3.80 14.58 8.55
N ALA A 92 -2.69 14.49 7.81
CA ALA A 92 -1.91 15.64 7.34
C ALA A 92 -2.70 16.53 6.37
N LEU A 93 -3.91 16.13 5.98
CA LEU A 93 -4.64 16.61 4.83
C LEU A 93 -5.38 17.89 5.12
N ASP A 94 -5.19 18.86 4.25
CA ASP A 94 -6.02 20.05 4.20
C ASP A 94 -6.76 20.11 2.87
N PHE A 95 -7.80 19.29 2.71
CA PHE A 95 -8.72 19.25 1.56
C PHE A 95 -9.51 20.57 1.33
N GLN A 96 -9.05 21.70 1.85
CA GLN A 96 -9.68 23.01 1.61
C GLN A 96 -9.51 23.48 0.16
N ASN A 97 -8.58 22.91 -0.62
CA ASN A 97 -8.46 23.12 -2.05
C ASN A 97 -9.04 21.92 -2.83
N ASP A 98 -9.89 22.21 -3.81
CA ASP A 98 -10.62 21.21 -4.62
C ASP A 98 -9.71 20.34 -5.54
N ALA A 99 -8.38 20.44 -5.41
CA ALA A 99 -7.39 19.79 -6.28
C ALA A 99 -6.55 18.70 -5.59
N ASP A 100 -6.58 18.60 -4.26
CA ASP A 100 -5.77 17.63 -3.53
C ASP A 100 -6.25 16.20 -3.80
N GLY A 101 -5.40 15.38 -4.42
CA GLY A 101 -5.69 13.98 -4.69
C GLY A 101 -4.88 13.37 -5.82
N VAL A 102 -5.43 12.31 -6.42
CA VAL A 102 -4.78 11.58 -7.51
C VAL A 102 -5.19 12.19 -8.84
N LEU A 103 -4.24 12.82 -9.52
CA LEU A 103 -4.48 13.57 -10.76
C LEU A 103 -4.39 12.68 -11.99
N PHE A 104 -5.40 12.80 -12.85
CA PHE A 104 -5.44 12.20 -14.17
C PHE A 104 -5.68 13.27 -15.24
N GLU A 105 -4.90 13.23 -16.30
CA GLU A 105 -5.08 14.06 -17.49
C GLU A 105 -5.37 13.15 -18.68
N ASN A 106 -6.48 13.39 -19.40
CA ASN A 106 -6.93 12.54 -20.51
C ASN A 106 -7.05 11.04 -20.13
N GLY A 107 -7.37 10.74 -18.86
CA GLY A 107 -7.43 9.38 -18.31
C GLY A 107 -6.08 8.72 -18.03
N VAL A 108 -4.98 9.47 -18.16
CA VAL A 108 -3.62 9.02 -17.85
C VAL A 108 -3.23 9.54 -16.47
N PHE A 109 -2.76 8.64 -15.60
CA PHE A 109 -2.22 9.01 -14.30
C PHE A 109 -1.02 9.95 -14.47
N GLN A 110 -1.08 11.11 -13.82
CA GLN A 110 -0.01 12.11 -13.85
C GLN A 110 0.81 12.08 -12.57
N GLY A 111 0.15 11.93 -11.43
CA GLY A 111 0.82 11.94 -10.14
C GLY A 111 -0.18 12.12 -9.01
N LEU A 112 0.37 12.37 -7.84
CA LEU A 112 -0.35 12.96 -6.73
C LEU A 112 -0.18 14.49 -6.82
N ASP A 113 -1.24 15.23 -6.50
CA ASP A 113 -1.25 16.69 -6.34
C ASP A 113 -1.66 16.94 -4.89
N TRP A 114 -0.73 17.46 -4.07
CA TRP A 114 -0.86 17.36 -2.61
C TRP A 114 -0.06 18.38 -1.82
N ASP A 115 -0.80 19.25 -1.15
CA ASP A 115 -0.26 20.25 -0.24
C ASP A 115 -0.26 19.79 1.22
N TYR A 116 0.87 19.92 1.92
CA TYR A 116 0.96 19.73 3.37
C TYR A 116 1.37 20.99 4.12
N ARG A 117 0.43 21.61 4.83
CA ARG A 117 0.64 22.81 5.69
C ARG A 117 0.52 22.52 7.19
N PRO A 118 1.55 21.99 7.87
CA PRO A 118 1.52 21.94 9.32
C PRO A 118 1.86 23.30 9.89
N SER A 119 1.13 23.64 10.94
CA SER A 119 1.23 24.91 11.65
C SER A 119 2.54 25.14 12.44
N SER A 120 3.65 24.40 12.21
CA SER A 120 4.86 24.68 13.03
C SER A 120 6.28 24.41 12.51
N ARG A 121 6.60 23.56 11.51
CA ARG A 121 8.05 23.29 11.20
C ARG A 121 8.44 22.99 9.76
N LEU A 122 7.56 22.43 8.94
CA LEU A 122 7.93 21.93 7.61
C LEU A 122 6.69 21.97 6.70
N TYR A 123 6.69 22.81 5.67
CA TYR A 123 5.68 22.75 4.61
C TYR A 123 6.26 21.94 3.46
N TRP A 124 5.46 21.09 2.83
CA TRP A 124 5.85 20.46 1.57
C TRP A 124 4.67 20.35 0.65
N ASP A 125 4.96 20.32 -0.64
CA ASP A 125 4.03 20.22 -1.73
C ASP A 125 4.55 19.12 -2.67
N LEU A 126 3.65 18.28 -3.13
CA LEU A 126 3.95 17.20 -4.05
C LEU A 126 3.04 17.39 -5.26
N GLU A 127 3.63 17.85 -6.36
CA GLU A 127 2.93 18.16 -7.60
C GLU A 127 3.51 17.29 -8.70
N LEU A 128 2.73 16.32 -9.20
CA LEU A 128 3.14 15.49 -10.33
C LEU A 128 4.45 14.74 -10.04
N ASP A 129 5.54 15.09 -10.72
CA ASP A 129 6.88 14.53 -10.57
C ASP A 129 7.82 15.40 -9.73
N GLU A 130 7.30 16.47 -9.11
CA GLU A 130 8.04 17.42 -8.30
C GLU A 130 7.63 17.36 -6.82
N PHE A 131 8.60 17.52 -5.94
CA PHE A 131 8.40 17.68 -4.51
C PHE A 131 9.11 18.95 -4.06
N VAL A 132 8.36 19.90 -3.51
CA VAL A 132 8.89 21.14 -2.97
C VAL A 132 8.72 21.14 -1.47
N TYR A 133 9.67 21.70 -0.73
CA TYR A 133 9.52 21.88 0.70
C TYR A 133 10.06 23.23 1.19
N ASN A 134 9.56 23.61 2.36
CA ASN A 134 9.94 24.78 3.13
C ASN A 134 10.32 24.30 4.54
N ASP A 135 11.61 24.28 4.84
CA ASP A 135 12.13 23.96 6.16
C ASP A 135 12.11 25.24 7.03
N LEU A 136 11.25 25.24 8.05
CA LEU A 136 11.08 26.33 9.01
C LEU A 136 11.85 26.08 10.31
N SER A 137 12.60 24.97 10.40
CA SER A 137 13.35 24.59 11.60
C SER A 137 14.51 25.55 11.91
N ALA A 138 14.99 26.29 10.91
CA ALA A 138 16.08 27.26 11.03
C ALA A 138 15.65 28.67 11.51
N GLY A 139 14.36 28.92 11.78
CA GLY A 139 13.87 30.22 12.27
C GLY A 139 13.52 31.22 11.15
N TYR A 140 13.98 32.48 11.26
CA TYR A 140 13.56 33.63 10.43
C TYR A 140 13.87 33.54 8.93
N PHE A 141 14.54 32.49 8.48
CA PHE A 141 14.78 32.23 7.07
C PHE A 141 14.11 30.91 6.72
N ASN A 142 13.02 30.99 5.95
CA ASN A 142 12.50 29.82 5.25
C ASN A 142 13.60 29.37 4.31
N SER A 143 14.00 28.11 4.43
CA SER A 143 14.92 27.51 3.48
C SER A 143 14.14 26.51 2.65
N GLU A 144 14.09 26.79 1.35
CA GLU A 144 13.34 26.01 0.38
C GLU A 144 14.24 24.93 -0.23
N GLY A 145 13.62 23.90 -0.78
CA GLY A 145 14.29 22.90 -1.59
C GLY A 145 13.29 22.14 -2.44
N GLU A 146 13.84 21.41 -3.41
CA GLU A 146 13.09 20.66 -4.42
C GLU A 146 13.66 19.24 -4.54
N GLY A 147 12.86 18.36 -5.14
CA GLY A 147 13.21 16.99 -5.40
C GLY A 147 12.30 16.36 -6.44
N LEU A 148 12.74 15.20 -6.92
CA LEU A 148 12.04 14.43 -7.95
C LEU A 148 11.24 13.30 -7.32
N VAL A 149 10.00 13.14 -7.81
CA VAL A 149 9.07 12.08 -7.39
C VAL A 149 9.05 10.97 -8.43
N SER A 150 9.07 9.73 -7.95
CA SER A 150 8.92 8.54 -8.79
C SER A 150 7.81 7.66 -8.24
N TYR A 151 6.94 7.16 -9.13
CA TYR A 151 5.78 6.34 -8.78
C TYR A 151 5.90 4.91 -9.30
N GLN A 152 5.44 3.96 -8.48
CA GLN A 152 5.28 2.57 -8.85
C GLN A 152 3.87 2.10 -8.54
N LYS A 153 3.11 1.76 -9.59
CA LYS A 153 1.80 1.14 -9.43
C LYS A 153 1.96 -0.28 -8.89
N ASN A 154 1.26 -0.58 -7.82
CA ASN A 154 1.12 -1.93 -7.30
C ASN A 154 -0.23 -2.51 -7.73
N GLU A 155 -0.20 -3.48 -8.65
CA GLU A 155 -1.41 -4.20 -9.03
C GLU A 155 -1.95 -4.99 -7.82
N PRO A 156 -3.27 -4.94 -7.56
CA PRO A 156 -3.85 -5.73 -6.49
C PRO A 156 -3.58 -7.21 -6.75
N VAL A 157 -3.04 -7.91 -5.74
CA VAL A 157 -2.79 -9.35 -5.82
C VAL A 157 -4.15 -10.05 -5.86
N SER A 158 -4.62 -10.41 -7.06
CA SER A 158 -5.82 -11.22 -7.22
C SER A 158 -5.59 -12.59 -6.59
N SER A 159 -5.98 -12.73 -5.32
CA SER A 159 -5.85 -13.96 -4.55
C SER A 159 -7.00 -14.94 -4.81
N VAL A 160 -7.87 -14.66 -5.79
CA VAL A 160 -8.92 -15.56 -6.23
C VAL A 160 -8.38 -16.40 -7.38
N PRO A 161 -8.07 -17.69 -7.17
CA PRO A 161 -7.74 -18.57 -8.28
C PRO A 161 -8.94 -18.58 -9.22
N GLU A 162 -8.69 -18.45 -10.53
CA GLU A 162 -9.75 -18.59 -11.52
C GLU A 162 -10.54 -19.89 -11.24
N PRO A 163 -11.89 -19.88 -11.32
CA PRO A 163 -12.70 -21.06 -11.05
C PRO A 163 -12.22 -22.32 -11.81
N GLY A 164 -11.62 -22.15 -12.98
CA GLY A 164 -11.02 -23.23 -13.77
C GLY A 164 -9.83 -23.94 -13.11
N VAL A 165 -9.01 -23.24 -12.32
CA VAL A 165 -7.81 -23.79 -11.66
C VAL A 165 -8.19 -24.67 -10.46
N VAL A 166 -9.24 -24.28 -9.72
CA VAL A 166 -9.77 -25.06 -8.58
C VAL A 166 -10.45 -26.35 -9.06
N ILE A 167 -11.19 -26.29 -10.17
CA ILE A 167 -11.82 -27.46 -10.79
C ILE A 167 -10.75 -28.42 -11.35
N GLY A 168 -9.66 -27.90 -11.90
CA GLY A 168 -8.56 -28.69 -12.45
C GLY A 168 -7.85 -29.56 -11.40
N LEU A 169 -7.56 -29.04 -10.21
CA LEU A 169 -6.89 -29.79 -9.14
C LEU A 169 -7.82 -30.82 -8.46
N GLY A 170 -9.12 -30.55 -8.40
CA GLY A 170 -10.12 -31.51 -7.90
C GLY A 170 -10.26 -32.75 -8.77
N LEU A 171 -10.21 -32.61 -10.09
CA LEU A 171 -10.32 -33.74 -11.02
C LEU A 171 -9.05 -34.59 -11.08
N VAL A 172 -7.87 -33.98 -10.96
CA VAL A 172 -6.58 -34.70 -10.95
C VAL A 172 -6.45 -35.58 -9.69
N SER A 173 -6.92 -35.09 -8.54
CA SER A 173 -6.91 -35.86 -7.28
C SER A 173 -7.93 -37.02 -7.28
N LEU A 174 -9.12 -36.82 -7.86
CA LEU A 174 -10.09 -37.90 -8.10
C LEU A 174 -9.57 -38.97 -9.09
N GLY A 175 -8.87 -38.55 -10.15
CA GLY A 175 -8.27 -39.47 -11.12
C GLY A 175 -7.20 -40.39 -10.52
N PHE A 176 -6.38 -39.87 -9.61
CA PHE A 176 -5.33 -40.65 -8.94
C PHE A 176 -5.89 -41.65 -7.93
N LEU A 177 -7.00 -41.30 -7.24
CA LEU A 177 -7.70 -42.19 -6.31
C LEU A 177 -8.46 -43.31 -7.01
N LEU A 178 -9.04 -43.07 -8.19
CA LEU A 178 -9.77 -44.09 -8.95
C LEU A 178 -8.83 -45.13 -9.58
N ASN A 179 -7.60 -44.75 -9.95
CA ASN A 179 -6.61 -45.70 -10.48
C ASN A 179 -6.05 -46.67 -9.43
N LYS A 180 -6.04 -46.31 -8.14
CA LYS A 180 -5.59 -47.22 -7.07
C LYS A 180 -6.58 -48.36 -6.80
N LYS A 181 -7.89 -48.17 -7.02
CA LYS A 181 -8.89 -49.24 -6.80
C LYS A 181 -8.88 -50.32 -7.88
N LYS A 182 -8.40 -50.03 -9.09
CA LYS A 182 -8.28 -51.05 -10.16
C LYS A 182 -7.06 -51.97 -10.02
N LEU A 183 -6.03 -51.57 -9.27
CA LEU A 183 -4.82 -52.37 -9.05
C LEU A 183 -4.88 -53.29 -7.82
N SER A 184 -5.90 -53.16 -6.97
CA SER A 184 -6.07 -53.98 -5.75
C SER A 184 -6.97 -55.21 -5.93
N ASN A 185 -7.60 -55.39 -7.09
CA ASN A 185 -8.35 -56.60 -7.44
C ASN A 185 -7.64 -57.33 -8.59
N ARG A 186 -6.53 -57.98 -8.27
CA ARG A 186 -5.98 -59.12 -9.00
C ARG A 186 -5.25 -60.03 -8.03
#